data_AF-A0AB34YLI0-F1
#
_entry.id   AF-A0AB34YLI0-F1
#
_cell.length_a   1.000
_cell.length_b   1.000
_cell.length_c   1.000
_cell.angle_alpha   90.00
_cell.angle_beta   90.00
_cell.angle_gamma   90.00
#
_symmetry.space_group_name_H-M   'P 1'
#
loop_
_entity.id
_entity.type
_entity.pdbx_description
1 polymer ?
#
loop_
_entity_poly.entity_id
_entity_poly.type
_entity_poly.pdbx_seq_one_letter_code
_entity_poly.pdbx_strand_id
1 'polypeptide(L)'
;MAQTNTRNLKKLIDLQKLGSARLESALAVSNARKLALEEERLALIAMQDRRYDGAVFDIDPSLLIRRLGANAVESMALESKLESERSALLKEQRRVELLEDRLVEAKNELDRHELASLIEEFVSRKTTKTPSGPR
;
A
#
# COMPACT_ATOMS: atom_id res chain seq x y z
N MET A 1 16.66 26.26 2.91
CA MET A 1 15.45 25.64 3.48
C MET A 1 14.80 24.61 2.54
N ALA A 2 14.77 24.82 1.23
CA ALA A 2 14.17 23.88 0.25
C ALA A 2 14.80 22.48 0.21
N GLN A 3 16.13 22.35 0.28
CA GLN A 3 16.81 21.03 0.34
C GLN A 3 16.46 20.22 1.61
N THR A 4 16.28 20.88 2.75
CA THR A 4 15.85 20.21 3.99
C THR A 4 14.42 19.68 3.85
N ASN A 5 13.56 20.42 3.14
CA ASN A 5 12.18 20.02 2.86
C ASN A 5 12.12 18.78 1.94
N THR A 6 12.89 18.75 0.85
CA THR A 6 12.93 17.58 -0.06
C THR A 6 13.49 16.33 0.63
N ARG A 7 14.50 16.48 1.50
CA ARG A 7 15.03 15.36 2.30
C ARG A 7 13.99 14.81 3.29
N ASN A 8 13.20 15.68 3.92
CA ASN A 8 12.15 15.27 4.85
C ASN A 8 11.00 14.57 4.12
N LEU A 9 10.61 15.07 2.94
CA LEU A 9 9.60 14.42 2.08
C LEU A 9 10.03 13.01 1.68
N LYS A 10 11.29 12.81 1.26
CA LYS A 10 11.82 11.48 0.94
C LYS A 10 11.70 10.52 2.13
N LYS A 11 12.14 10.92 3.32
CA LYS A 11 12.02 10.09 4.53
C LYS A 11 10.56 9.74 4.84
N LEU A 12 9.65 10.68 4.66
CA LEU A 12 8.23 10.46 4.91
C LEU A 12 7.63 9.48 3.89
N ILE A 13 8.02 9.57 2.62
CA ILE A 13 7.66 8.60 1.58
C ILE A 13 8.17 7.21 1.95
N ASP A 14 9.44 7.07 2.36
CA ASP A 14 10.03 5.79 2.74
C ASP A 14 9.28 5.13 3.90
N LEU A 15 8.91 5.93 4.91
CA LEU A 15 8.08 5.47 6.03
C LEU A 15 6.69 5.01 5.59
N GLN A 16 6.05 5.74 4.67
CA GLN A 16 4.73 5.33 4.17
C GLN A 16 4.79 4.08 3.30
N LYS A 17 5.85 3.93 2.47
CA LYS A 17 6.08 2.69 1.70
C LYS A 17 6.27 1.48 2.61
N LEU A 18 6.97 1.64 3.74
CA LEU A 18 7.07 0.60 4.76
C LEU A 18 5.70 0.27 5.37
N GLY A 19 4.86 1.29 5.62
CA GLY A 19 3.47 1.12 6.05
C GLY A 19 2.63 0.30 5.06
N SER A 20 2.71 0.63 3.77
CA SER A 20 2.06 -0.12 2.69
C SER A 20 2.53 -1.57 2.64
N ALA A 21 3.83 -1.82 2.70
CA ALA A 21 4.38 -3.18 2.71
C ALA A 21 3.87 -4.01 3.91
N ARG A 22 3.70 -3.39 5.07
CA ARG A 22 3.11 -4.05 6.25
C ARG A 22 1.64 -4.40 6.03
N LEU A 23 0.87 -3.51 5.40
CA LEU A 23 -0.54 -3.77 5.06
C LEU A 23 -0.67 -4.87 4.00
N GLU A 24 0.20 -4.90 3.00
CA GLU A 24 0.29 -5.96 2.00
C GLU A 24 0.59 -7.32 2.62
N SER A 25 1.54 -7.37 3.57
CA SER A 25 1.85 -8.58 4.33
C SER A 25 0.64 -9.05 5.16
N ALA A 26 -0.05 -8.15 5.84
CA ALA A 26 -1.26 -8.48 6.60
C ALA A 26 -2.36 -9.04 5.68
N LEU A 27 -2.58 -8.42 4.52
CA LEU A 27 -3.50 -8.92 3.49
C LEU A 27 -3.14 -10.32 3.01
N ALA A 28 -1.85 -10.57 2.76
CA ALA A 28 -1.38 -11.89 2.34
C ALA A 28 -1.69 -12.96 3.39
N VAL A 29 -1.45 -12.67 4.68
CA VAL A 29 -1.77 -13.57 5.79
C VAL A 29 -3.28 -13.83 5.88
N SER A 30 -4.10 -12.77 5.83
CA SER A 30 -5.56 -12.89 5.85
C SER A 30 -6.07 -13.72 4.65
N ASN A 31 -5.56 -13.48 3.43
CA ASN A 31 -5.94 -14.25 2.24
C ASN A 31 -5.52 -15.72 2.35
N ALA A 32 -4.32 -16.01 2.86
CA ALA A 32 -3.88 -17.38 3.09
C ALA A 32 -4.80 -18.12 4.08
N ARG A 33 -5.23 -17.44 5.14
CA ARG A 33 -6.21 -17.99 6.08
C ARG A 33 -7.58 -18.23 5.43
N LYS A 34 -8.03 -17.32 4.54
CA LYS A 34 -9.26 -17.53 3.75
C LYS A 34 -9.20 -18.81 2.92
N LEU A 35 -8.09 -19.02 2.22
CA LEU A 35 -7.88 -20.21 1.38
C LEU A 35 -7.90 -21.49 2.21
N ALA A 36 -7.20 -21.50 3.35
CA ALA A 36 -7.19 -22.65 4.25
C ALA A 36 -8.60 -22.98 4.80
N LEU A 37 -9.43 -21.97 5.10
CA LEU A 37 -10.81 -22.17 5.51
C LEU A 37 -11.67 -22.75 4.38
N GLU A 38 -11.49 -22.29 3.14
CA GLU A 38 -12.20 -22.83 1.99
C GLU A 38 -11.80 -24.29 1.69
N GLU A 39 -10.50 -24.61 1.77
CA GLU A 39 -10.01 -25.98 1.65
C GLU A 39 -10.60 -26.89 2.73
N GLU A 40 -10.62 -26.41 3.98
CA GLU A 40 -11.26 -27.12 5.08
C GLU A 40 -12.76 -27.32 4.82
N ARG A 41 -13.47 -26.28 4.38
CA ARG A 41 -14.90 -26.35 4.07
C ARG A 41 -15.18 -27.41 3.00
N LEU A 42 -14.40 -27.43 1.92
CA LEU A 42 -14.53 -28.42 0.84
C LEU A 42 -14.29 -29.84 1.36
N ALA A 43 -13.29 -30.03 2.23
CA ALA A 43 -13.02 -31.33 2.83
C ALA A 43 -14.19 -31.79 3.75
N LEU A 44 -14.75 -30.88 4.55
CA LEU A 44 -15.88 -31.18 5.43
C LEU A 44 -17.15 -31.53 4.64
N ILE A 45 -17.40 -30.85 3.52
CA ILE A 45 -18.50 -31.17 2.60
C ILE A 45 -18.29 -32.55 1.98
N ALA A 46 -17.10 -32.85 1.46
CA ALA A 46 -16.80 -34.16 0.89
C ALA A 46 -16.94 -35.30 1.93
N MET A 47 -16.62 -35.04 3.20
CA MET A 47 -16.87 -35.97 4.30
C MET A 47 -18.37 -36.16 4.58
N GLN A 48 -19.18 -35.12 4.43
CA GLN A 48 -20.63 -35.21 4.54
C GLN A 48 -21.23 -36.01 3.38
N ASP A 49 -20.76 -35.80 2.14
CA ASP A 49 -21.28 -36.50 0.96
C ASP A 49 -21.01 -38.02 1.04
N ARG A 50 -19.79 -38.41 1.43
CA ARG A 50 -19.42 -39.84 1.62
C ARG A 50 -20.28 -40.57 2.65
N ARG A 51 -20.89 -39.86 3.60
CA ARG A 51 -21.85 -40.47 4.55
C ARG A 51 -23.16 -40.88 3.89
N TYR A 52 -23.61 -40.14 2.87
CA TYR A 52 -24.80 -40.50 2.12
C TYR A 52 -24.56 -41.68 1.17
N ASP A 53 -23.29 -41.96 0.82
CA ASP A 53 -22.89 -43.09 -0.03
C ASP A 53 -22.81 -44.44 0.71
N GLY A 54 -23.21 -44.51 1.98
CA GLY A 54 -23.25 -45.77 2.75
C GLY A 54 -21.91 -46.22 3.33
N ALA A 55 -20.88 -45.37 3.30
CA ALA A 55 -19.63 -45.62 4.01
C ALA A 55 -19.84 -45.50 5.54
N VAL A 56 -19.37 -46.48 6.30
CA VAL A 56 -19.38 -46.42 7.78
C VAL A 56 -18.46 -45.28 8.20
N PHE A 57 -19.06 -44.22 8.74
CA PHE A 57 -18.36 -43.00 9.11
C PHE A 57 -18.45 -42.81 10.62
N ASP A 58 -17.33 -42.99 11.31
CA ASP A 58 -17.24 -43.01 12.77
C ASP A 58 -17.25 -41.61 13.43
N ILE A 59 -17.52 -40.57 12.63
CA ILE A 59 -17.52 -39.17 13.09
C ILE A 59 -18.94 -38.69 13.29
N ASP A 60 -19.23 -38.14 14.48
CA ASP A 60 -20.50 -37.54 14.84
C ASP A 60 -20.91 -36.42 13.83
N PRO A 61 -22.07 -36.56 13.17
CA PRO A 61 -22.61 -35.54 12.27
C PRO A 61 -22.75 -34.15 12.91
N SER A 62 -23.06 -34.10 14.21
CA SER A 62 -23.24 -32.84 14.93
C SER A 62 -21.95 -32.03 15.00
N LEU A 63 -20.79 -32.69 15.10
CA LEU A 63 -19.47 -32.06 15.10
C LEU A 63 -19.14 -31.44 13.75
N LEU A 64 -19.47 -32.14 12.66
CA LEU A 64 -19.25 -31.67 11.30
C LEU A 64 -20.11 -30.44 10.97
N ILE A 65 -21.39 -30.44 11.36
CA ILE A 65 -22.28 -29.28 11.23
C ILE A 65 -21.76 -28.10 12.05
N ARG A 66 -21.35 -28.32 13.30
CA ARG A 66 -20.77 -27.27 14.15
C ARG A 66 -19.50 -26.68 13.54
N ARG A 67 -18.62 -27.51 12.98
CA ARG A 67 -17.38 -27.05 12.36
C ARG A 67 -17.64 -26.24 11.10
N LEU A 68 -18.57 -26.68 10.24
CA LEU A 68 -19.01 -25.91 9.07
C LEU A 68 -19.59 -24.54 9.47
N GLY A 69 -20.43 -24.51 10.52
CA GLY A 69 -20.97 -23.26 11.06
C GLY A 69 -19.87 -22.32 11.59
N ALA A 70 -18.90 -22.85 12.33
CA ALA A 70 -17.75 -22.07 12.79
C ALA A 70 -16.90 -21.55 11.61
N ASN A 71 -16.68 -22.37 10.58
CA ASN A 71 -15.97 -22.00 9.36
C ASN A 71 -16.66 -20.82 8.63
N ALA A 72 -18.00 -20.86 8.54
CA ALA A 72 -18.78 -19.79 7.93
C ALA A 72 -18.68 -18.47 8.69
N VAL A 73 -18.78 -18.51 10.04
CA VAL A 73 -18.62 -17.32 10.88
C VAL A 73 -17.20 -16.74 10.75
N GLU A 74 -16.18 -17.59 10.79
CA GLU A 74 -14.79 -17.16 10.63
C GLU A 74 -14.55 -16.56 9.25
N SER A 75 -15.10 -17.15 8.19
CA SER A 75 -14.99 -16.65 6.81
C SER A 75 -15.63 -15.27 6.66
N MET A 76 -16.81 -15.04 7.23
CA MET A 76 -17.47 -13.73 7.21
C MET A 76 -16.66 -12.65 7.94
N ALA A 77 -16.14 -12.98 9.13
CA ALA A 77 -15.30 -12.06 9.89
C ALA A 77 -14.01 -11.71 9.12
N LEU A 78 -13.44 -12.70 8.44
CA LEU A 78 -12.23 -12.55 7.66
C LEU A 78 -12.45 -11.76 6.37
N GLU A 79 -13.62 -11.86 5.74
CA GLU A 79 -14.00 -11.00 4.62
C GLU A 79 -14.10 -9.53 5.00
N SER A 80 -14.77 -9.23 6.13
CA SER A 80 -14.83 -7.86 6.66
C SER A 80 -13.43 -7.32 6.97
N LYS A 81 -12.57 -8.17 7.56
CA LYS A 81 -11.17 -7.82 7.82
C LYS A 81 -10.41 -7.52 6.53
N LEU A 82 -10.51 -8.37 5.51
CA LEU A 82 -9.86 -8.18 4.21
C LEU A 82 -10.31 -6.89 3.53
N GLU A 83 -11.61 -6.56 3.59
CA GLU A 83 -12.13 -5.30 3.05
C GLU A 83 -11.51 -4.08 3.77
N SER A 84 -11.43 -4.14 5.10
CA SER A 84 -10.80 -3.07 5.90
C SER A 84 -9.32 -2.91 5.54
N GLU A 85 -8.56 -4.01 5.43
CA GLU A 85 -7.15 -4.04 5.10
C GLU A 85 -6.91 -3.52 3.67
N ARG A 86 -7.75 -3.88 2.69
CA ARG A 86 -7.70 -3.36 1.32
C ARG A 86 -7.94 -1.86 1.29
N SER A 87 -8.95 -1.38 2.01
CA SER A 87 -9.27 0.05 2.07
C SER A 87 -8.13 0.86 2.72
N ALA A 88 -7.47 0.30 3.73
CA ALA A 88 -6.32 0.92 4.39
C ALA A 88 -5.12 0.99 3.44
N LEU A 89 -4.83 -0.10 2.72
CA LEU A 89 -3.75 -0.14 1.75
C LEU A 89 -3.94 0.91 0.64
N LEU A 90 -5.14 1.00 0.07
CA LEU A 90 -5.44 1.99 -0.97
C LEU A 90 -5.25 3.44 -0.48
N LYS A 91 -5.61 3.72 0.77
CA LYS A 91 -5.40 5.05 1.37
C LYS A 91 -3.92 5.37 1.51
N GLU A 92 -3.11 4.42 1.97
CA GLU A 92 -1.67 4.64 2.13
C GLU A 92 -0.94 4.72 0.78
N GLN A 93 -1.32 3.90 -0.20
CA GLN A 93 -0.81 4.01 -1.57
C GLN A 93 -1.09 5.39 -2.18
N ARG A 94 -2.34 5.87 -2.06
CA ARG A 94 -2.71 7.22 -2.52
C ARG A 94 -1.95 8.31 -1.77
N ARG A 95 -1.66 8.12 -0.48
CA ARG A 95 -0.86 9.06 0.30
C ARG A 95 0.58 9.11 -0.20
N VAL A 96 1.16 7.97 -0.56
CA VAL A 96 2.50 7.89 -1.16
C VAL A 96 2.53 8.66 -2.49
N GLU A 97 1.57 8.43 -3.38
CA GLU A 97 1.47 9.14 -4.66
C GLU A 97 1.48 10.66 -4.48
N LEU A 98 0.63 11.18 -3.59
CA LEU A 98 0.56 12.62 -3.31
C LEU A 98 1.88 13.19 -2.74
N LEU A 99 2.61 12.40 -1.97
CA LEU A 99 3.91 12.81 -1.43
C LEU A 99 5.00 12.79 -2.50
N GLU A 100 4.94 11.84 -3.43
CA GLU A 100 5.83 11.77 -4.59
C GLU A 100 5.60 12.95 -5.52
N ASP A 101 4.35 13.30 -5.82
CA ASP A 101 3.98 14.49 -6.59
C ASP A 101 4.55 15.76 -5.95
N ARG A 102 4.34 15.92 -4.64
CA ARG A 102 4.91 17.06 -3.88
C ARG A 102 6.42 17.09 -3.90
N LEU A 103 7.08 15.93 -3.88
CA LEU A 103 8.54 15.85 -3.98
C LEU A 103 9.02 16.29 -5.37
N VAL A 104 8.28 15.95 -6.43
CA VAL A 104 8.57 16.38 -7.80
C VAL A 104 8.39 17.90 -7.92
N GLU A 105 7.28 18.44 -7.44
CA GLU A 105 7.04 19.90 -7.42
C GLU A 105 8.14 20.66 -6.68
N ALA A 106 8.53 20.19 -5.50
CA ALA A 106 9.58 20.81 -4.70
C ALA A 106 10.96 20.77 -5.37
N LYS A 107 11.27 19.73 -6.13
CA LYS A 107 12.50 19.65 -6.94
C LYS A 107 12.44 20.62 -8.11
N ASN A 108 11.33 20.64 -8.85
CA ASN A 108 11.16 21.52 -10.01
C ASN A 108 11.23 23.00 -9.62
N GLU A 109 10.71 23.38 -8.44
CA GLU A 109 10.85 24.75 -7.93
C GLU A 109 12.31 25.09 -7.60
N LEU A 110 13.04 24.13 -7.03
CA LEU A 110 14.45 24.31 -6.72
C LEU A 110 15.28 24.48 -8.00
N ASP A 111 15.04 23.64 -9.01
CA ASP A 111 15.71 23.72 -10.31
C ASP A 111 15.38 25.05 -11.03
N ARG A 112 14.12 25.52 -10.96
CA ARG A 112 13.70 26.82 -11.50
C ARG A 112 14.40 27.99 -10.81
N HIS A 113 14.51 27.96 -9.48
CA HIS A 113 15.24 28.97 -8.73
C HIS A 113 16.72 28.99 -9.10
N GLU A 114 17.37 27.83 -9.20
CA GLU A 114 18.78 27.72 -9.59
C GLU A 114 19.01 28.27 -11.00
N LEU A 115 18.14 27.95 -11.95
CA LEU A 115 18.20 28.48 -13.32
C LEU A 115 18.02 30.00 -13.36
N ALA A 116 17.05 30.54 -12.60
CA ALA A 116 16.83 31.99 -12.51
C ALA A 116 18.06 32.71 -11.94
N SER A 117 18.67 32.18 -10.88
CA SER A 117 19.91 32.73 -10.31
C SER A 117 21.07 32.72 -11.30
N LEU A 118 21.22 31.66 -12.10
CA LEU A 118 22.24 31.59 -13.17
C LEU A 118 22.01 32.65 -14.25
N ILE A 119 20.75 32.87 -14.66
CA ILE A 119 20.39 33.90 -15.64
C ILE A 119 20.70 35.30 -15.08
N GLU A 120 20.30 35.58 -13.84
CA GLU A 120 20.59 36.86 -13.18
C GLU A 120 22.09 37.13 -13.07
N GLU A 121 22.89 36.10 -12.74
CA GLU A 121 24.34 36.20 -12.70
C GLU A 121 24.92 36.50 -14.10
N PHE A 122 24.43 35.81 -15.13
CA PHE A 122 24.88 36.03 -16.51
C PHE A 122 24.55 37.44 -17.01
N VAL A 123 23.33 37.91 -16.77
CA VAL A 123 22.89 39.27 -17.13
C VAL A 123 23.75 40.30 -16.41
N SER A 124 23.96 40.13 -15.10
CA SER A 124 24.80 41.02 -14.29
C SER A 124 26.25 41.08 -14.79
N ARG A 125 26.84 39.94 -15.18
CA ARG A 125 28.19 39.88 -15.78
C ARG A 125 28.26 40.56 -17.16
N LYS A 126 27.18 40.53 -17.94
CA LYS A 126 27.10 41.19 -19.26
C LYS A 126 26.94 42.71 -19.15
N THR A 127 26.11 43.19 -18.23
CA THR A 127 25.84 44.64 -18.05
C THR A 127 26.99 45.36 -17.35
N THR A 128 27.71 44.70 -16.44
CA THR A 128 28.91 45.25 -15.78
C THR A 128 30.14 45.31 -16.68
N LYS A 129 30.21 44.47 -17.73
CA LYS A 129 31.29 44.49 -18.73
C LYS A 129 31.10 45.50 -19.86
N THR A 130 29.94 46.15 -19.97
CA THR A 130 29.79 47.31 -20.85
C THR A 130 30.55 48.47 -20.24
N PRO A 131 31.72 48.90 -20.78
CA PRO A 131 32.39 50.05 -20.25
C PRO A 131 31.49 51.26 -20.47
N SER A 132 31.10 51.90 -19.38
CA SER A 132 30.50 53.21 -19.38
C SER A 132 31.54 54.24 -19.86
N GLY A 133 31.47 54.57 -21.15
CA GLY A 133 31.91 55.84 -21.76
C GLY A 133 33.39 55.98 -22.15
N PRO A 134 33.79 57.10 -22.79
CA PRO A 134 32.99 58.29 -23.15
C PRO A 134 33.16 58.81 -24.61
N ARG A 135 32.23 59.71 -24.99
CA ARG A 135 32.33 60.83 -25.97
C ARG A 135 32.76 60.56 -27.41
#